data_AF-A0A2E6I266-F1
#
_entry.id   AF-A0A2E6I266-F1
#
_cell.length_a   1.000
_cell.length_b   1.000
_cell.length_c   1.000
_cell.angle_alpha   90.00
_cell.angle_beta   90.00
_cell.angle_gamma   90.00
#
_symmetry.space_group_name_H-M   'P 1'
#
loop_
_entity.id
_entity.type
_entity.pdbx_description
1 polymer ?
#
loop_
_entity_poly.entity_id
_entity_poly.type
_entity_poly.pdbx_seq_one_letter_code
_entity_poly.pdbx_strand_id
1 'polypeptide(L)'
;MDPAPFALFCWVAGCWCLVVAGVRYGRRGLWSTCVTVLIVLCGILRGHQSTLDPAPDVTNRDVTVFSGIVQTAPERRPKGSRVGTALRSAAGIPARGTVLVQFRDFVPDLRPGDRVRVDTSLENPSPPRNAGAFDYARYLRPRGIDRIAGVRRPSQIAVLESSQGGAYSARSIGAMRRHIRACI
;
A
#
# COMPACT_ATOMS: atom_id res chain seq x y z
N MET A 1 0.47 -34.15 -1.15
CA MET A 1 -0.96 -33.99 -1.46
C MET A 1 -1.33 -32.57 -1.11
N ASP A 2 -1.50 -31.73 -2.14
CA ASP A 2 -1.81 -30.31 -1.94
C ASP A 2 -3.24 -30.17 -1.38
N PRO A 3 -3.47 -29.34 -0.35
CA PRO A 3 -4.80 -29.16 0.23
C PRO A 3 -5.75 -28.31 -0.64
N ALA A 4 -5.22 -27.66 -1.68
CA ALA A 4 -5.95 -26.79 -2.59
C ALA A 4 -7.14 -27.45 -3.33
N PRO A 5 -7.01 -28.64 -3.94
CA PRO A 5 -8.13 -29.30 -4.62
C PRO A 5 -9.27 -29.70 -3.67
N PHE A 6 -8.96 -30.08 -2.43
CA PHE A 6 -9.97 -30.47 -1.45
C PHE A 6 -10.78 -29.26 -0.97
N ALA A 7 -10.12 -28.13 -0.71
CA ALA A 7 -10.78 -26.88 -0.33
C ALA A 7 -11.69 -26.35 -1.45
N LEU A 8 -11.26 -26.44 -2.72
CA LEU A 8 -12.07 -26.07 -3.88
C LEU A 8 -13.33 -26.94 -3.98
N PHE A 9 -13.19 -28.25 -3.79
CA PHE A 9 -14.30 -29.20 -3.89
C PHE A 9 -15.36 -28.97 -2.79
N CYS A 10 -14.92 -28.80 -1.53
CA CYS A 10 -15.83 -28.49 -0.42
C CYS A 10 -16.58 -27.17 -0.62
N TRP A 11 -15.92 -26.16 -1.22
CA TRP A 11 -16.53 -24.86 -1.49
C TRP A 11 -17.61 -24.95 -2.58
N VAL A 12 -17.31 -25.64 -3.69
CA VAL A 12 -18.27 -25.87 -4.79
C VAL A 12 -19.48 -26.67 -4.30
N ALA A 13 -19.26 -27.72 -3.49
CA ALA A 13 -20.33 -28.52 -2.91
C ALA A 13 -21.23 -27.70 -1.97
N GLY A 14 -20.65 -26.83 -1.13
CA GLY A 14 -21.39 -25.94 -0.24
C GLY A 14 -22.26 -24.92 -0.99
N CYS A 15 -21.73 -24.30 -2.05
CA CYS A 15 -22.50 -23.40 -2.91
C CYS A 15 -23.68 -24.12 -3.59
N TRP A 16 -23.47 -25.36 -4.05
CA TRP A 16 -24.52 -26.16 -4.69
C TRP A 16 -25.66 -26.51 -3.73
N CYS A 17 -25.35 -26.91 -2.49
CA CYS A 17 -26.34 -27.19 -1.46
C CYS A 17 -27.22 -25.97 -1.12
N LEU A 18 -26.64 -24.77 -1.07
CA LEU A 18 -27.37 -23.54 -0.79
C LEU A 18 -28.30 -23.13 -1.94
N VAL A 19 -27.88 -23.33 -3.20
CA VAL A 19 -28.73 -23.10 -4.37
C VAL A 19 -29.91 -24.06 -4.39
N VAL A 20 -29.67 -25.36 -4.16
CA VAL A 20 -30.74 -26.37 -4.11
C VAL A 20 -31.71 -26.11 -2.95
N ALA A 21 -31.21 -25.74 -1.77
CA ALA A 21 -32.04 -25.38 -0.62
C ALA A 21 -32.89 -24.12 -0.90
N GLY A 22 -32.32 -23.08 -1.51
CA GLY A 22 -33.01 -21.84 -1.86
C GLY A 22 -34.11 -22.02 -2.91
N VAL A 23 -33.89 -22.90 -3.89
CA VAL A 23 -34.90 -23.25 -4.92
C VAL A 23 -36.03 -24.09 -4.32
N ARG A 24 -35.73 -25.00 -3.38
CA ARG A 24 -36.72 -25.92 -2.80
C ARG A 24 -37.59 -25.29 -1.70
N TYR A 25 -37.15 -24.23 -1.02
CA TYR A 25 -37.81 -23.68 0.18
C TYR A 25 -38.55 -22.32 0.01
N GLY A 26 -38.84 -21.86 -1.21
CA GLY A 26 -40.06 -21.05 -1.43
C GLY A 26 -39.94 -19.78 -2.28
N ARG A 27 -41.09 -19.12 -2.49
CA ARG A 27 -41.32 -17.89 -3.31
C ARG A 27 -40.50 -16.65 -2.87
N ARG A 28 -39.69 -16.74 -1.81
CA ARG A 28 -38.68 -15.75 -1.37
C ARG A 28 -37.24 -16.13 -1.77
N GLY A 29 -37.07 -17.25 -2.49
CA GLY A 29 -35.79 -17.84 -2.87
C GLY A 29 -34.93 -17.00 -3.81
N LEU A 30 -35.53 -16.04 -4.52
CA LEU A 30 -34.81 -15.02 -5.30
C LEU A 30 -33.84 -14.20 -4.44
N TRP A 31 -34.23 -13.90 -3.19
CA TRP A 31 -33.37 -13.10 -2.32
C TRP A 31 -32.18 -13.91 -1.81
N SER A 32 -32.40 -15.19 -1.46
CA SER A 32 -31.30 -16.08 -1.06
C SER A 32 -30.33 -16.35 -2.22
N THR A 33 -30.83 -16.57 -3.44
CA THR A 33 -29.95 -16.78 -4.61
C THR A 33 -29.17 -15.52 -4.96
N CYS A 34 -29.78 -14.34 -4.90
CA CYS A 34 -29.08 -13.07 -5.08
C CYS A 34 -27.96 -12.87 -4.04
N VAL A 35 -28.21 -13.17 -2.76
CA VAL A 35 -27.18 -13.03 -1.70
C VAL A 35 -26.03 -14.01 -1.93
N THR A 36 -26.29 -15.27 -2.28
CA THR A 36 -25.24 -16.24 -2.58
C THR A 36 -24.41 -15.82 -3.80
N VAL A 37 -25.06 -15.36 -4.87
CA VAL A 37 -24.39 -14.85 -6.07
C VAL A 37 -23.53 -13.63 -5.73
N LEU A 38 -24.02 -12.72 -4.88
CA LEU A 38 -23.26 -11.54 -4.43
C LEU A 38 -22.02 -11.92 -3.63
N ILE A 39 -22.12 -12.90 -2.72
CA ILE A 39 -20.97 -13.39 -1.94
C ILE A 39 -19.92 -14.03 -2.86
N VAL A 40 -20.35 -14.83 -3.84
CA VAL A 40 -19.46 -15.44 -4.83
C VAL A 40 -18.78 -14.36 -5.70
N LEU A 41 -19.54 -13.38 -6.20
CA LEU A 41 -19.00 -12.24 -6.96
C LEU A 41 -18.00 -11.42 -6.14
N CYS A 42 -18.30 -11.13 -4.88
CA CYS A 42 -17.36 -10.46 -3.97
C CYS A 42 -16.09 -11.30 -3.75
N GLY A 43 -16.22 -12.63 -3.63
CA GLY A 43 -15.10 -13.56 -3.54
C GLY A 43 -14.23 -13.54 -4.79
N ILE A 44 -14.83 -13.60 -5.97
CA ILE A 44 -14.13 -13.53 -7.27
C ILE A 44 -13.46 -12.18 -7.47
N LEU A 45 -14.15 -11.07 -7.15
CA LEU A 45 -13.57 -9.72 -7.25
C LEU A 45 -12.40 -9.54 -6.28
N ARG A 46 -12.50 -10.05 -5.06
CA ARG A 46 -11.40 -10.03 -4.08
C ARG A 46 -10.24 -10.93 -4.50
N GLY A 47 -10.54 -12.11 -5.05
CA GLY A 47 -9.57 -13.02 -5.63
C GLY A 47 -8.84 -12.39 -6.81
N HIS A 48 -9.58 -11.81 -7.76
CA HIS A 48 -9.04 -11.10 -8.92
C HIS A 48 -8.22 -9.87 -8.49
N GLN A 49 -8.64 -9.13 -7.46
CA GLN A 49 -7.81 -8.07 -6.87
C GLN A 49 -6.51 -8.59 -6.25
N SER A 50 -6.51 -9.82 -5.73
CA SER A 50 -5.28 -10.45 -5.24
C SER A 50 -4.39 -11.02 -6.35
N THR A 51 -4.94 -11.33 -7.53
CA THR A 51 -4.18 -11.76 -8.73
C THR A 51 -3.68 -10.59 -9.57
N LEU A 52 -4.20 -9.37 -9.36
CA LEU A 52 -3.57 -8.15 -9.86
C LEU A 52 -2.28 -7.94 -9.06
N ASP A 53 -1.23 -8.59 -9.57
CA ASP A 53 0.07 -8.81 -8.95
C ASP A 53 0.52 -7.73 -7.96
N PRO A 54 1.09 -8.11 -6.79
CA PRO A 54 1.97 -7.21 -6.09
C PRO A 54 3.05 -6.81 -7.09
N ALA A 55 3.09 -5.53 -7.46
CA ALA A 55 4.10 -5.04 -8.38
C ALA A 55 5.48 -5.53 -7.88
N PRO A 56 6.37 -5.95 -8.80
CA PRO A 56 7.56 -6.70 -8.47
C PRO A 56 8.27 -6.06 -7.29
N ASP A 57 8.50 -6.86 -6.25
CA ASP A 57 9.24 -6.43 -5.07
C ASP A 57 10.54 -5.81 -5.59
N VAL A 58 10.74 -4.52 -5.31
CA VAL A 58 11.93 -3.78 -5.72
C VAL A 58 13.06 -4.26 -4.82
N THR A 59 13.47 -5.51 -5.04
CA THR A 59 14.51 -6.24 -4.32
C THR A 59 15.90 -5.80 -4.77
N ASN A 60 15.98 -5.01 -5.84
CA ASN A 60 17.24 -4.59 -6.41
C ASN A 60 17.80 -3.36 -5.68
N ARG A 61 18.98 -3.54 -5.06
CA ARG A 61 19.79 -2.50 -4.39
C ARG A 61 20.22 -1.36 -5.34
N ASP A 62 20.06 -1.55 -6.65
CA ASP A 62 20.61 -0.64 -7.67
C ASP A 62 19.57 0.28 -8.31
N VAL A 63 18.37 0.41 -7.73
CA VAL A 63 17.41 1.42 -8.19
C VAL A 63 17.88 2.79 -7.76
N THR A 64 18.60 3.46 -8.65
CA THR A 64 19.17 4.80 -8.42
C THR A 64 18.10 5.89 -8.52
N VAL A 65 17.02 5.64 -9.29
CA VAL A 65 15.95 6.63 -9.48
C VAL A 65 14.59 5.98 -9.30
N PHE A 66 13.73 6.60 -8.49
CA PHE A 66 12.33 6.20 -8.38
C PHE A 66 11.39 7.39 -8.50
N SER A 67 10.14 7.10 -8.83
CA SER A 67 9.04 8.06 -8.85
C SER A 67 7.89 7.58 -7.99
N GLY A 68 7.23 8.53 -7.33
CA GLY A 68 6.15 8.21 -6.39
C GLY A 68 5.26 9.40 -6.08
N ILE A 69 4.22 9.14 -5.30
CA ILE A 69 3.26 10.14 -4.84
C ILE A 69 3.42 10.34 -3.34
N VAL A 70 3.56 11.58 -2.91
CA VAL A 70 3.68 11.92 -1.49
C VAL A 70 2.37 11.57 -0.77
N GLN A 71 2.42 10.69 0.23
CA GLN A 71 1.24 10.27 0.98
C GLN A 71 1.04 11.05 2.29
N THR A 72 2.13 11.51 2.90
CA THR A 72 2.11 12.19 4.20
C THR A 72 2.82 13.52 4.11
N ALA A 73 2.40 14.50 4.91
CA ALA A 73 3.13 15.75 5.04
C ALA A 73 4.54 15.49 5.63
N PRO A 74 5.54 16.34 5.31
CA PRO A 74 6.87 16.26 5.90
C PRO A 74 6.82 16.35 7.43
N GLU A 75 7.25 15.28 8.11
CA GLU A 75 7.44 15.28 9.56
C GLU A 75 8.84 15.84 9.87
N ARG A 76 8.90 16.97 10.60
CA ARG A 76 10.17 17.57 11.02
C ARG A 76 10.81 16.76 12.15
N ARG A 77 12.12 16.57 12.06
CA ARG A 77 12.98 15.89 13.03
C ARG A 77 14.20 16.78 13.33
N PRO A 78 14.93 16.55 14.43
CA PRO A 78 16.11 17.35 14.77
C PRO A 78 17.21 17.35 13.70
N LYS A 79 17.28 16.30 12.86
CA LYS A 79 18.29 16.11 11.81
C LYS A 79 17.72 16.17 10.38
N GLY A 80 16.56 16.81 10.19
CA GLY A 80 15.92 16.97 8.88
C GLY A 80 14.44 16.62 8.88
N SER A 81 13.96 15.91 7.86
CA SER A 81 12.54 15.56 7.74
C SER A 81 12.30 14.21 7.10
N ARG A 82 11.09 13.66 7.28
CA ARG A 82 10.70 12.37 6.68
C ARG A 82 9.34 12.46 6.03
N VAL A 83 9.18 11.76 4.92
CA VAL A 83 7.96 11.73 4.11
C VAL A 83 7.67 10.30 3.65
N GLY A 84 6.46 9.81 3.89
CA GLY A 84 5.97 8.57 3.29
C GLY A 84 5.54 8.82 1.84
N THR A 85 6.09 8.05 0.91
CA THR A 85 5.83 8.16 -0.52
C THR A 85 5.35 6.83 -1.07
N ALA A 86 4.26 6.83 -1.83
CA ALA A 86 3.78 5.68 -2.58
C ALA A 86 4.66 5.49 -3.81
N LEU A 87 5.34 4.36 -3.92
CA LEU A 87 6.11 4.02 -5.10
C LEU A 87 5.17 3.81 -6.30
N ARG A 88 5.53 4.39 -7.45
CA ARG A 88 4.84 4.20 -8.74
C ARG A 88 5.74 3.55 -9.77
N SER A 89 7.00 3.93 -9.80
CA SER A 89 8.00 3.33 -10.68
C SER A 89 9.38 3.43 -10.07
N ALA A 90 10.19 2.41 -10.31
CA ALA A 90 11.58 2.28 -9.90
C ALA A 90 12.40 1.95 -11.16
N ALA A 91 13.44 2.72 -11.47
CA ALA A 91 14.30 2.54 -12.65
C ALA A 91 13.52 2.42 -13.98
N GLY A 92 12.38 3.12 -14.12
CA GLY A 92 11.53 3.06 -15.31
C GLY A 92 10.56 1.87 -15.35
N ILE A 93 10.64 0.96 -14.38
CA ILE A 93 9.75 -0.20 -14.26
C ILE A 93 8.58 0.16 -13.32
N PRO A 94 7.33 -0.21 -13.62
CA PRO A 94 6.21 -0.02 -12.70
C PRO A 94 6.45 -0.78 -11.38
N ALA A 95 6.33 -0.09 -10.26
CA ALA A 95 6.56 -0.64 -8.94
C ALA A 95 5.53 -0.10 -7.95
N ARG A 96 5.20 -0.90 -6.92
CA ARG A 96 4.28 -0.55 -5.84
C ARG A 96 4.95 -0.84 -4.52
N GLY A 97 4.54 -0.11 -3.50
CA GLY A 97 5.10 -0.19 -2.15
C GLY A 97 5.12 1.18 -1.52
N THR A 98 5.44 1.24 -0.23
CA THR A 98 5.63 2.52 0.47
C THR A 98 7.10 2.72 0.79
N VAL A 99 7.63 3.85 0.35
CA VAL A 99 9.00 4.28 0.61
C VAL A 99 8.99 5.38 1.65
N LEU A 100 9.77 5.21 2.72
CA LEU A 100 10.06 6.28 3.65
C LEU A 100 11.25 7.09 3.16
N VAL A 101 11.00 8.29 2.65
CA VAL A 101 12.03 9.22 2.18
C VAL A 101 12.51 10.06 3.35
N GLN A 102 13.80 10.03 3.64
CA GLN A 102 14.43 10.80 4.70
C GLN A 102 15.30 11.89 4.09
N PHE A 103 14.99 13.14 4.39
CA PHE A 103 15.76 14.31 4.00
C PHE A 103 16.69 14.67 5.13
N ARG A 104 18.01 14.69 4.86
CA ARG A 104 19.02 15.10 5.83
C ARG A 104 19.23 16.60 5.74
N ASP A 105 19.21 17.28 6.89
CA ASP A 105 19.60 18.69 7.01
C ASP A 105 18.72 19.71 6.25
N PHE A 106 17.62 19.28 5.62
CA PHE A 106 16.63 20.18 5.03
C PHE A 106 15.19 19.64 5.14
N VAL A 107 14.23 20.54 4.90
CA VAL A 107 12.81 20.25 4.82
C VAL A 107 12.33 20.62 3.42
N PRO A 108 11.90 19.66 2.59
CA PRO A 108 11.41 19.96 1.26
C PRO A 108 10.00 20.54 1.35
N ASP A 109 9.67 21.45 0.43
CA ASP A 109 8.29 21.93 0.27
C ASP A 109 7.50 20.91 -0.57
N LEU A 110 7.02 19.85 0.09
CA LEU A 110 6.22 18.80 -0.50
C LEU A 110 4.86 18.72 0.17
N ARG A 111 3.82 18.54 -0.64
CA ARG A 111 2.44 18.38 -0.19
C ARG A 111 1.95 16.95 -0.47
N PRO A 112 1.09 16.39 0.40
CA PRO A 112 0.38 15.17 0.07
C PRO A 112 -0.33 15.29 -1.28
N GLY A 113 -0.10 14.30 -2.15
CA GLY A 113 -0.58 14.28 -3.52
C GLY A 113 0.47 14.65 -4.57
N ASP A 114 1.56 15.34 -4.21
CA ASP A 114 2.60 15.70 -5.17
C ASP A 114 3.27 14.46 -5.77
N ARG A 115 3.49 14.48 -7.08
CA ARG A 115 4.25 13.46 -7.80
C ARG A 115 5.71 13.89 -7.85
N VAL A 116 6.58 13.07 -7.29
CA VAL A 116 8.01 13.36 -7.18
C VAL A 116 8.86 12.30 -7.87
N ARG A 117 9.99 12.72 -8.42
CA ARG A 117 11.11 11.89 -8.85
C ARG A 117 12.24 12.09 -7.85
N VAL A 118 12.79 10.99 -7.36
CA VAL A 118 13.90 11.01 -6.40
C VAL A 118 15.05 10.20 -6.95
N ASP A 119 16.22 10.81 -6.96
CA ASP A 119 17.50 10.26 -7.40
C ASP A 119 18.32 9.80 -6.18
N THR A 120 17.99 8.61 -5.70
CA THR A 120 18.67 7.91 -4.62
C THR A 120 18.38 6.41 -4.69
N SER A 121 19.33 5.63 -4.18
CA SER A 121 19.15 4.20 -3.96
C SER A 121 18.02 3.92 -2.95
N LEU A 122 17.18 2.94 -3.28
CA LEU A 122 16.22 2.36 -2.36
C LEU A 122 16.92 1.31 -1.49
N GLU A 123 16.84 1.49 -0.18
CA GLU A 123 17.47 0.62 0.80
C GLU A 123 16.42 -0.18 1.59
N ASN A 124 16.79 -1.39 1.97
CA ASN A 124 16.05 -2.15 2.96
C ASN A 124 16.27 -1.54 4.35
N PRO A 125 15.23 -1.47 5.20
CA PRO A 125 15.41 -1.17 6.61
C PRO A 125 16.48 -2.09 7.21
N SER A 126 17.53 -1.49 7.77
CA SER A 126 18.63 -2.28 8.32
C SER A 126 18.15 -3.14 9.50
N PRO A 127 18.63 -4.39 9.60
CA PRO A 127 18.38 -5.20 10.78
C PRO A 127 19.08 -4.60 12.02
N PRO A 128 18.66 -4.97 13.23
CA PRO A 128 19.35 -4.56 14.45
C PRO A 128 20.81 -5.03 14.43
N ARG A 129 21.75 -4.10 14.63
CA ARG A 129 23.20 -4.38 14.57
C ARG A 129 23.76 -4.98 15.86
N ASN A 130 23.09 -4.74 17.00
CA ASN A 130 23.50 -5.25 18.31
C ASN A 130 22.33 -6.03 18.94
N ALA A 131 22.64 -7.03 19.76
CA ALA A 131 21.63 -7.72 20.56
C ALA A 131 20.93 -6.73 21.50
N GLY A 132 19.59 -6.75 21.53
CA GLY A 132 18.78 -5.80 22.30
C GLY A 132 18.61 -4.42 21.64
N ALA A 133 19.24 -4.15 20.49
CA ALA A 133 19.00 -2.93 19.75
C ALA A 133 17.60 -2.90 19.12
N PHE A 134 17.10 -1.70 18.90
CA PHE A 134 15.79 -1.48 18.28
C PHE A 134 15.73 -2.07 16.86
N ASP A 135 14.77 -2.95 16.62
CA ASP A 135 14.51 -3.51 15.30
C ASP A 135 13.67 -2.53 14.46
N TYR A 136 14.38 -1.69 13.70
CA TYR A 136 13.77 -0.69 12.86
C TYR A 136 12.94 -1.30 11.72
N ALA A 137 13.36 -2.44 11.18
CA ALA A 137 12.62 -3.15 10.14
C ALA A 137 11.27 -3.66 10.67
N ARG A 138 11.27 -4.27 11.85
CA ARG A 138 10.05 -4.75 12.52
C ARG A 138 9.13 -3.60 12.92
N TYR A 139 9.68 -2.45 13.30
CA TYR A 139 8.89 -1.24 13.58
C TYR A 139 8.22 -0.66 12.32
N LEU A 140 8.86 -0.71 11.16
CA LEU A 140 8.33 -0.13 9.92
C LEU A 140 7.30 -1.03 9.22
N ARG A 141 7.43 -2.35 9.31
CA ARG A 141 6.51 -3.32 8.71
C ARG A 141 5.02 -3.07 8.99
N PRO A 142 4.56 -2.93 10.25
CA PRO A 142 3.13 -2.69 10.53
C PRO A 142 2.63 -1.32 10.05
N ARG A 143 3.54 -0.40 9.70
CA ARG A 143 3.19 0.89 9.08
C ARG A 143 3.08 0.80 7.55
N GLY A 144 3.24 -0.39 6.99
CA GLY A 144 3.22 -0.64 5.55
C GLY A 144 4.37 0.02 4.80
N ILE A 145 5.50 0.26 5.49
CA ILE A 145 6.72 0.84 4.89
C ILE A 145 7.68 -0.29 4.53
N ASP A 146 7.97 -0.40 3.24
CA ASP A 146 8.72 -1.53 2.66
C ASP A 146 10.20 -1.18 2.39
N ARG A 147 10.46 0.09 2.07
CA ARG A 147 11.78 0.59 1.68
C ARG A 147 12.06 1.96 2.28
N ILE A 148 13.34 2.31 2.32
CA ILE A 148 13.84 3.60 2.80
C ILE A 148 14.65 4.26 1.68
N ALA A 149 14.54 5.58 1.57
CA ALA A 149 15.34 6.39 0.66
C ALA A 149 16.01 7.53 1.43
N GLY A 150 17.29 7.79 1.19
CA GLY A 150 18.06 8.82 1.87
C GLY A 150 18.43 9.99 0.95
N VAL A 151 17.71 11.10 1.05
CA VAL A 151 17.98 12.31 0.27
C VAL A 151 18.90 13.23 1.06
N ARG A 152 20.08 13.52 0.49
CA ARG A 152 21.12 14.36 1.13
C ARG A 152 21.18 15.77 0.56
N ARG A 153 20.78 15.94 -0.71
CA ARG A 153 20.80 17.23 -1.40
C ARG A 153 19.44 17.55 -1.99
N PRO A 154 19.00 18.82 -2.00
CA PRO A 154 17.77 19.22 -2.67
C PRO A 154 17.73 18.86 -4.16
N SER A 155 18.88 18.82 -4.84
CA SER A 155 18.97 18.44 -6.26
C SER A 155 18.59 17.00 -6.57
N GLN A 156 18.55 16.11 -5.56
CA GLN A 156 18.17 14.71 -5.72
C GLN A 156 16.65 14.51 -5.77
N ILE A 157 15.85 15.58 -5.63
CA ILE A 157 14.40 15.50 -5.70
C ILE A 157 13.87 16.54 -6.69
N ALA A 158 12.98 16.08 -7.56
CA ALA A 158 12.25 16.93 -8.49
C ALA A 158 10.75 16.67 -8.36
N VAL A 159 9.95 17.72 -8.25
CA VAL A 159 8.50 17.63 -8.33
C VAL A 159 8.14 17.57 -9.81
N LEU A 160 7.58 16.44 -10.24
CA LEU A 160 7.14 16.24 -11.62
C LEU A 160 5.77 16.86 -11.87
N GLU A 161 4.88 16.73 -10.88
CA GLU A 161 3.52 17.23 -10.95
C GLU A 161 3.11 17.65 -9.55
N SER A 162 2.73 18.91 -9.37
CA SER A 162 2.21 19.38 -8.10
C SER A 162 0.73 19.07 -8.03
N SER A 163 0.29 18.50 -6.92
CA SER A 163 -1.12 18.34 -6.57
C SER A 163 -1.70 19.71 -6.20
N GLN A 164 -1.80 20.61 -7.17
CA GLN A 164 -2.61 21.83 -7.05
C GLN A 164 -4.12 21.54 -7.22
N GLY A 165 -4.56 20.30 -6.92
CA GLY A 165 -5.95 19.91 -6.89
C GLY A 165 -6.64 20.43 -5.63
N GLY A 166 -7.11 21.68 -5.66
CA GLY A 166 -8.11 22.30 -4.78
C GLY A 166 -7.98 22.02 -3.27
N ALA A 167 -7.73 23.07 -2.48
CA ALA A 167 -7.57 23.03 -1.01
C ALA A 167 -8.62 22.22 -0.22
N TYR A 168 -9.76 21.88 -0.82
CA TYR A 168 -10.83 21.06 -0.27
C TYR A 168 -10.54 19.54 -0.25
N SER A 169 -9.82 18.99 -1.23
CA SER A 169 -9.61 17.53 -1.34
C SER A 169 -8.51 17.00 -0.40
N ALA A 170 -7.40 17.73 -0.28
CA ALA A 170 -6.28 17.34 0.57
C ALA A 170 -6.60 17.48 2.07
N ARG A 171 -7.38 18.52 2.45
CA ARG A 171 -7.80 18.73 3.85
C ARG A 171 -8.78 17.65 4.33
N SER A 172 -9.74 17.27 3.50
CA SER A 172 -10.74 16.27 3.85
C SER A 172 -10.13 14.87 4.01
N ILE A 173 -9.26 14.46 3.07
CA ILE A 173 -8.54 13.17 3.17
C ILE A 173 -7.59 13.16 4.38
N GLY A 174 -6.88 14.27 4.63
CA GLY A 174 -6.00 14.41 5.79
C GLY A 174 -6.75 14.39 7.13
N ALA A 175 -7.92 15.02 7.20
CA ALA A 175 -8.78 15.01 8.38
C ALA A 175 -9.33 13.60 8.68
N MET A 176 -9.82 12.91 7.65
CA MET A 176 -10.34 11.53 7.76
C MET A 176 -9.26 10.57 8.27
N ARG A 177 -8.04 10.64 7.71
CA ARG A 177 -6.90 9.81 8.16
C ARG A 177 -6.50 10.08 9.61
N ARG A 178 -6.58 11.32 10.09
CA ARG A 178 -6.28 11.66 11.50
C ARG A 178 -7.32 11.10 12.45
N HIS A 179 -8.59 11.13 12.08
CA HIS A 179 -9.67 10.55 12.88
C HIS A 179 -9.51 9.02 13.01
N ILE A 180 -9.23 8.33 11.89
CA ILE A 180 -9.02 6.87 11.90
C ILE A 180 -7.82 6.49 12.78
N ARG A 181 -6.74 7.29 12.79
CA ARG A 181 -5.58 7.06 13.68
C ARG A 181 -5.83 7.36 15.15
N ALA A 182 -6.86 8.15 15.49
CA ALA A 182 -7.18 8.48 16.87
C ALA A 182 -8.14 7.46 17.51
N CYS A 183 -8.80 6.62 16.70
CA CYS A 183 -9.75 5.61 17.15
C CYS A 183 -9.17 4.19 17.26
N ILE A 184 -7.90 4.00 16.90
CA ILE A 184 -7.16 2.73 17.03
C ILE A 184 -6.07 2.93 18.08
#